data_AF-A0A4Q2KXF3-F1
#
_entry.id   AF-A0A4Q2KXF3-F1
#
_cell.length_a   1.000
_cell.length_b   1.000
_cell.length_c   1.000
_cell.angle_alpha   90.00
_cell.angle_beta   90.00
_cell.angle_gamma   90.00
#
_symmetry.space_group_name_H-M   'P 1'
#
loop_
_entity.id
_entity.type
_entity.pdbx_description
1 polymer ?
#
loop_
_entity_poly.entity_id
_entity_poly.type
_entity_poly.pdbx_seq_one_letter_code
_entity_poly.pdbx_strand_id
1 'polypeptide(L)'
;SKTYSKYLFDNDSVCTMLIQKGTRNIPIYQGLASPEDIYKNHPKGKMTVSYRTFMTGPVLKYEELMPTFKWELLSDRKTLLNYQCQKAVCTFRGRTYIAWFTPEIPLSEGPWKFHGLPGLILQVSDDKNEFEYQCIGIQKLKKKQPIKYWEWD
;
A
#
# COMPACT_ATOMS: atom_id res chain seq x y z
N SER A 1 2.78 8.52 -3.15
CA SER A 1 3.23 7.14 -3.46
C SER A 1 2.05 6.30 -3.96
N LYS A 2 2.27 5.02 -4.34
CA LYS A 2 1.19 4.07 -4.67
C LYS A 2 1.32 2.79 -3.83
N THR A 3 0.22 2.31 -3.26
CA THR A 3 0.08 0.97 -2.65
C THR A 3 -0.83 0.14 -3.54
N TYR A 4 -0.46 -1.11 -3.81
CA TYR A 4 -1.26 -2.05 -4.62
C TYR A 4 -0.88 -3.50 -4.31
N SER A 5 -1.74 -4.44 -4.70
CA SER A 5 -1.43 -5.87 -4.66
C SER A 5 -0.58 -6.29 -5.85
N LYS A 6 0.62 -6.82 -5.58
CA LYS A 6 1.47 -7.41 -6.62
C LYS A 6 0.77 -8.58 -7.33
N TYR A 7 0.04 -9.42 -6.60
CA TYR A 7 -0.67 -10.56 -7.18
C TYR A 7 -1.73 -10.14 -8.19
N LEU A 8 -2.52 -9.10 -7.87
CA LEU A 8 -3.51 -8.57 -8.80
C LEU A 8 -2.84 -7.90 -10.01
N PHE A 9 -1.77 -7.14 -9.79
CA PHE A 9 -1.02 -6.52 -10.89
C PHE A 9 -0.40 -7.53 -11.87
N ASP A 10 0.18 -8.61 -11.34
CA ASP A 10 0.76 -9.67 -12.17
C ASP A 10 -0.34 -10.42 -12.93
N ASN A 11 -1.49 -10.69 -12.29
CA ASN A 11 -2.66 -11.29 -12.95
C ASN A 11 -3.18 -10.41 -14.09
N ASP A 12 -3.37 -9.11 -13.84
CA ASP A 12 -3.82 -8.16 -14.87
C ASP A 12 -2.88 -8.15 -16.07
N SER A 13 -1.57 -8.17 -15.82
CA SER A 13 -0.55 -8.18 -16.87
C SER A 13 -0.67 -9.42 -17.76
N VAL A 14 -0.97 -10.59 -17.16
CA VAL A 14 -1.24 -11.83 -17.91
C VAL A 14 -2.55 -11.71 -18.68
N CYS A 15 -3.63 -11.23 -18.05
CA CYS A 15 -4.93 -11.07 -18.67
C CYS A 15 -4.88 -10.12 -19.89
N THR A 16 -4.22 -8.96 -19.77
CA THR A 16 -4.04 -8.02 -20.89
C THR A 16 -3.39 -8.70 -22.09
N MET A 17 -2.33 -9.48 -21.85
CA MET A 17 -1.63 -10.21 -22.91
C MET A 17 -2.52 -11.28 -23.56
N LEU A 18 -3.31 -12.02 -22.77
CA LEU A 18 -4.23 -13.04 -23.29
C LEU A 18 -5.36 -12.43 -24.12
N ILE A 19 -5.93 -11.31 -23.67
CA ILE A 19 -6.95 -10.55 -24.41
C ILE A 19 -6.38 -10.07 -25.76
N GLN A 20 -5.16 -9.52 -25.77
CA GLN A 20 -4.49 -9.10 -27.00
C GLN A 20 -4.28 -10.25 -27.99
N LYS A 21 -4.14 -11.49 -27.51
CA LYS A 21 -4.05 -12.70 -28.33
C LYS A 21 -5.42 -13.27 -28.74
N GLY A 22 -6.52 -12.61 -28.40
CA GLY A 22 -7.89 -13.07 -28.73
C GLY A 22 -8.40 -14.22 -27.86
N THR A 23 -7.76 -14.47 -26.71
CA THR A 23 -8.20 -15.52 -25.78
C THR A 23 -9.50 -15.12 -25.10
N ARG A 24 -10.52 -15.98 -25.15
CA ARG A 24 -11.82 -15.73 -24.49
C ARG A 24 -11.87 -16.18 -23.03
N ASN A 25 -11.08 -17.19 -22.66
CA ASN A 25 -11.01 -17.69 -21.30
C ASN A 25 -9.89 -16.99 -20.55
N ILE A 26 -10.24 -15.96 -19.78
CA ILE A 26 -9.30 -15.17 -18.99
C ILE A 26 -9.27 -15.72 -17.56
N PRO A 27 -8.08 -16.01 -17.00
CA PRO A 27 -7.98 -16.49 -15.63
C PRO A 27 -8.43 -15.41 -14.64
N ILE A 28 -9.18 -15.85 -13.62
CA ILE A 28 -9.58 -15.02 -12.48
C ILE A 28 -8.60 -15.31 -11.34
N TYR A 29 -8.05 -14.26 -10.73
CA TYR A 29 -7.26 -14.42 -9.51
C TYR A 29 -8.14 -14.91 -8.36
N GLN A 30 -7.85 -16.09 -7.83
CA GLN A 30 -8.64 -16.74 -6.75
C GLN A 30 -8.04 -16.58 -5.35
N GLY A 31 -6.86 -15.95 -5.22
CA GLY A 31 -6.21 -15.76 -3.93
C GLY A 31 -6.80 -14.60 -3.12
N LEU A 32 -6.43 -14.53 -1.84
CA LEU A 32 -6.68 -13.34 -1.02
C LEU A 32 -5.66 -12.25 -1.40
N ALA A 33 -6.17 -11.11 -1.83
CA ALA A 33 -5.39 -9.91 -2.09
C ALA A 33 -6.21 -8.70 -1.67
N SER A 34 -5.53 -7.66 -1.20
CA SER A 34 -6.21 -6.37 -1.04
C SER A 34 -6.71 -5.91 -2.40
N PRO A 35 -8.02 -5.64 -2.56
CA PRO A 35 -8.61 -5.22 -3.83
C PRO A 35 -8.37 -3.73 -4.14
N GLU A 36 -7.59 -3.04 -3.29
CA GLU A 36 -7.39 -1.60 -3.33
C GLU A 36 -6.08 -1.21 -4.01
N ASP A 37 -6.17 -0.30 -4.97
CA ASP A 37 -5.05 0.53 -5.41
C ASP A 37 -5.19 1.91 -4.75
N ILE A 38 -4.18 2.33 -3.98
CA ILE A 38 -4.20 3.59 -3.23
C ILE A 38 -3.10 4.51 -3.77
N TYR A 39 -3.50 5.70 -4.21
CA TYR A 39 -2.61 6.76 -4.67
C TYR A 39 -2.61 7.90 -3.65
N LYS A 40 -1.47 8.07 -2.95
CA LYS A 40 -1.32 9.13 -1.95
C LYS A 40 -0.82 10.41 -2.59
N ASN A 41 -1.37 11.54 -2.15
CA ASN A 41 -1.05 12.88 -2.63
C ASN A 41 -1.26 13.03 -4.14
N HIS A 42 -2.28 12.34 -4.67
CA HIS A 42 -2.69 12.40 -6.06
C HIS A 42 -4.23 12.37 -6.15
N PRO A 43 -4.89 13.51 -6.43
CA PRO A 43 -4.31 14.84 -6.61
C PRO A 43 -3.70 15.42 -5.31
N LYS A 44 -2.91 16.49 -5.41
CA LYS A 44 -2.17 17.05 -4.26
C LYS A 44 -3.10 17.31 -3.07
N GLY A 45 -2.73 16.82 -1.88
CA GLY A 45 -3.51 16.93 -0.65
C GLY A 45 -4.63 15.89 -0.50
N LYS A 46 -4.88 15.06 -1.51
CA LYS A 46 -5.89 13.99 -1.49
C LYS A 46 -5.27 12.62 -1.68
N MET A 47 -6.06 11.62 -1.34
CA MET A 47 -5.81 10.22 -1.61
C MET A 47 -6.90 9.70 -2.55
N THR A 48 -6.50 9.08 -3.64
CA THR A 48 -7.42 8.39 -4.55
C THR A 48 -7.36 6.90 -4.27
N VAL A 49 -8.51 6.26 -4.07
CA VAL A 49 -8.62 4.82 -3.87
C VAL A 49 -9.47 4.24 -4.99
N SER A 50 -8.89 3.26 -5.69
CA SER A 50 -9.61 2.40 -6.62
C SER A 50 -9.84 1.05 -5.96
N TYR A 51 -11.10 0.67 -5.81
CA TYR A 51 -11.54 -0.58 -5.18
C TYR A 51 -12.09 -1.52 -6.25
N ARG A 52 -11.44 -2.67 -6.42
CA ARG A 52 -11.90 -3.71 -7.33
C ARG A 52 -12.98 -4.53 -6.64
N THR A 53 -14.20 -4.49 -7.17
CA THR A 53 -15.28 -5.29 -6.61
C THR A 53 -15.05 -6.78 -6.90
N PHE A 54 -15.70 -7.63 -6.11
CA PHE A 54 -15.59 -9.07 -6.29
C PHE A 54 -16.16 -9.48 -7.66
N MET A 55 -15.57 -10.53 -8.26
CA MET A 55 -15.94 -11.06 -9.58
C MET A 55 -15.74 -10.03 -10.70
N THR A 56 -16.66 -9.96 -11.66
CA THR A 56 -16.61 -9.06 -12.82
C THR A 56 -17.34 -7.74 -12.57
N GLY A 57 -17.48 -7.34 -11.31
CA GLY A 57 -18.13 -6.07 -10.98
C GLY A 57 -17.27 -4.86 -11.39
N PRO A 58 -17.85 -3.66 -11.36
CA PRO A 58 -17.13 -2.44 -11.74
C PRO A 58 -15.99 -2.14 -10.76
N VAL A 59 -14.98 -1.42 -11.21
CA VAL A 59 -13.99 -0.80 -10.31
C VAL A 59 -14.60 0.48 -9.77
N LEU A 60 -14.74 0.55 -8.45
CA LEU A 60 -15.22 1.75 -7.77
C LEU A 60 -14.04 2.67 -7.47
N LYS A 61 -14.26 3.99 -7.54
CA LYS A 61 -13.23 4.99 -7.29
C LYS A 61 -13.79 6.08 -6.39
N TYR A 62 -13.01 6.46 -5.39
CA TYR A 62 -13.32 7.61 -4.55
C TYR A 62 -12.05 8.38 -4.20
N GLU A 63 -12.23 9.66 -3.91
CA GLU A 63 -11.19 10.51 -3.35
C GLU A 63 -11.53 10.85 -1.90
N GLU A 64 -10.51 10.92 -1.06
CA GLU A 64 -10.62 11.43 0.29
C GLU A 64 -9.46 12.39 0.59
N LEU A 65 -9.61 13.23 1.61
CA LEU A 65 -8.49 14.05 2.08
C LEU A 65 -7.37 13.16 2.61
N MET A 66 -6.12 13.57 2.39
CA MET A 66 -4.97 12.90 3.01
C MET A 66 -5.14 12.90 4.54
N PRO A 67 -5.16 11.72 5.19
CA PRO A 67 -5.33 11.65 6.63
C PRO A 67 -4.08 12.18 7.34
N THR A 68 -4.28 12.93 8.41
CA THR A 68 -3.18 13.31 9.31
C THR A 68 -3.15 12.35 10.49
N PHE A 69 -2.05 11.62 10.64
CA PHE A 69 -1.83 10.72 11.76
C PHE A 69 -1.10 11.45 12.88
N LYS A 70 -1.68 11.47 14.07
CA LYS A 70 -1.02 11.96 15.28
C LYS A 70 -0.18 10.83 15.87
N TRP A 71 1.04 10.68 15.34
CA TRP A 71 1.98 9.67 15.81
C TRP A 71 2.61 10.09 17.14
N GLU A 72 2.56 9.20 18.11
CA GLU A 72 3.36 9.25 19.33
C GLU A 72 4.60 8.38 19.12
N LEU A 73 5.78 8.99 19.21
CA LEU A 73 7.05 8.28 19.05
C LEU A 73 7.46 7.67 20.38
N LEU A 74 7.75 6.37 20.37
CA LEU A 74 8.17 5.64 21.57
C LEU A 74 9.67 5.33 21.54
N SER A 75 10.24 5.03 22.70
CA SER A 75 11.68 4.73 22.86
C SER A 75 12.05 3.32 22.41
N ASP A 76 11.08 2.42 22.22
CA ASP A 76 11.32 1.07 21.75
C ASP A 76 12.05 1.07 20.39
N ARG A 77 12.98 0.13 20.25
CA ARG A 77 13.77 -0.09 19.03
C ARG A 77 13.71 -1.56 18.65
N LYS A 78 13.76 -1.83 17.35
CA LYS A 78 13.96 -3.18 16.83
C LYS A 78 14.59 -3.13 15.44
N THR A 79 15.16 -4.24 15.01
CA THR A 79 15.74 -4.35 13.67
C THR A 79 14.79 -5.09 12.73
N LEU A 80 14.52 -4.51 11.56
CA LEU A 80 13.73 -5.13 10.48
C LEU A 80 14.51 -5.02 9.17
N LEU A 81 14.71 -6.13 8.45
CA LEU A 81 15.48 -6.17 7.20
C LEU A 81 16.86 -5.48 7.29
N ASN A 82 17.50 -5.58 8.46
CA ASN A 82 18.77 -4.91 8.81
C ASN A 82 18.71 -3.38 9.02
N TYR A 83 17.51 -2.79 9.10
CA TYR A 83 17.32 -1.38 9.45
C TYR A 83 16.93 -1.22 10.91
N GLN A 84 17.53 -0.25 11.59
CA GLN A 84 17.12 0.18 12.93
C GLN A 84 15.79 0.92 12.82
N CYS A 85 14.78 0.37 13.50
CA CYS A 85 13.43 0.90 13.50
C CYS A 85 13.06 1.43 14.88
N GLN A 86 12.31 2.52 14.89
CA GLN A 86 11.67 3.10 16.07
C GLN A 86 10.17 2.81 16.04
N LYS A 87 9.61 2.55 17.21
CA LYS A 87 8.17 2.35 17.39
C LYS A 87 7.44 3.70 17.40
N ALA A 88 6.28 3.73 16.77
CA ALA A 88 5.32 4.81 16.87
C ALA A 88 3.91 4.24 17.01
N VAL A 89 3.04 4.95 17.71
CA VAL A 89 1.64 4.56 17.88
C VAL A 89 0.71 5.69 17.47
N CYS A 90 -0.44 5.36 16.89
CA CYS A 90 -1.51 6.34 16.68
C CYS A 90 -2.88 5.67 16.71
N THR A 91 -3.92 6.46 16.93
CA THR A 91 -5.30 6.01 16.78
C THR A 91 -5.88 6.54 15.48
N PHE A 92 -6.40 5.64 14.65
CA PHE A 92 -6.99 5.99 13.37
C PHE A 92 -8.24 5.14 13.10
N ARG A 93 -9.36 5.80 12.77
CA ARG A 93 -10.65 5.15 12.46
C ARG A 93 -11.08 4.09 13.49
N GLY A 94 -10.92 4.39 14.77
CA GLY A 94 -11.35 3.52 15.87
C GLY A 94 -10.41 2.35 16.20
N ARG A 95 -9.23 2.27 15.58
CA ARG A 95 -8.19 1.28 15.91
C ARG A 95 -6.91 1.97 16.36
N THR A 96 -6.18 1.33 17.26
CA THR A 96 -4.82 1.74 17.62
C THR A 96 -3.84 0.96 16.76
N TYR A 97 -2.97 1.69 16.06
CA TYR A 97 -1.94 1.11 15.20
C TYR A 97 -0.56 1.29 15.82
N ILE A 98 0.24 0.24 15.72
CA ILE A 98 1.64 0.19 16.12
C ILE A 98 2.47 0.13 14.84
N ALA A 99 3.18 1.20 14.53
CA ALA A 99 4.08 1.29 13.39
C ALA A 99 5.54 1.17 13.84
N TRP A 100 6.36 0.57 13.00
CA TRP A 100 7.80 0.53 13.12
C TRP A 100 8.41 1.15 11.87
N PHE A 101 9.10 2.27 12.04
CA PHE A 101 9.67 3.05 10.95
C PHE A 101 11.19 3.19 11.10
N THR A 102 11.90 3.31 10.00
CA THR A 102 13.35 3.55 10.00
C THR A 102 13.67 4.94 9.46
N PRO A 103 14.42 5.78 10.21
CA PRO A 103 14.89 7.08 9.72
C PRO A 103 16.03 6.95 8.69
N GLU A 104 16.66 5.76 8.58
CA GLU A 104 17.73 5.50 7.61
C GLU A 104 17.25 5.61 6.15
N ILE A 105 15.94 5.42 5.94
CA ILE A 105 15.27 5.72 4.68
C ILE A 105 14.35 6.92 4.94
N PRO A 106 14.79 8.16 4.64
CA PRO A 106 14.07 9.39 5.02
C PRO A 106 12.89 9.68 4.08
N LEU A 107 12.02 8.69 3.89
CA LEU A 107 10.78 8.79 3.13
C LEU A 107 9.61 8.65 4.09
N SER A 108 8.82 9.72 4.23
CA SER A 108 7.65 9.73 5.11
C SER A 108 6.46 8.97 4.47
N GLU A 109 6.63 7.68 4.28
CA GLU A 109 5.73 6.80 3.54
C GLU A 109 5.57 5.45 4.24
N GLY A 110 4.56 4.70 3.85
CA GLY A 110 4.24 3.40 4.45
C GLY A 110 3.17 2.63 3.66
N PRO A 111 2.86 1.39 4.08
CA PRO A 111 1.83 0.59 3.45
C PRO A 111 0.44 1.20 3.68
N TRP A 112 -0.53 0.75 2.87
CA TRP A 112 -1.92 1.20 2.92
C TRP A 112 -2.03 2.73 2.90
N LYS A 113 -2.68 3.34 3.90
CA LYS A 113 -2.89 4.79 4.03
C LYS A 113 -1.84 5.47 4.90
N PHE A 114 -1.00 4.72 5.62
CA PHE A 114 -0.09 5.28 6.62
C PHE A 114 1.05 6.09 6.01
N HIS A 115 1.37 7.22 6.62
CA HIS A 115 2.49 8.10 6.30
C HIS A 115 2.73 9.07 7.48
N GLY A 116 3.67 10.01 7.34
CA GLY A 116 3.85 11.12 8.30
C GLY A 116 4.89 10.88 9.38
N LEU A 117 5.54 9.71 9.43
CA LEU A 117 6.69 9.45 10.30
C LEU A 117 7.99 9.98 9.65
N PRO A 118 9.02 10.34 10.44
CA PRO A 118 10.31 10.82 9.93
C PRO A 118 11.19 9.66 9.42
N GLY A 119 10.64 8.85 8.51
CA GLY A 119 11.26 7.66 7.96
C GLY A 119 10.24 6.69 7.37
N LEU A 120 10.74 5.67 6.68
CA LEU A 120 9.90 4.69 6.00
C LEU A 120 9.31 3.70 7.01
N ILE A 121 7.99 3.51 6.96
CA ILE A 121 7.29 2.50 7.77
C ILE A 121 7.57 1.12 7.18
N LEU A 122 8.27 0.28 7.93
CA LEU A 122 8.59 -1.10 7.54
C LEU A 122 7.61 -2.12 8.09
N GLN A 123 6.90 -1.79 9.16
CA GLN A 123 5.83 -2.63 9.67
C GLN A 123 4.74 -1.77 10.30
N VAL A 124 3.49 -2.17 10.15
CA VAL A 124 2.37 -1.60 10.91
C VAL A 124 1.34 -2.69 11.15
N SER A 125 0.91 -2.81 12.40
CA SER A 125 -0.21 -3.66 12.77
C SER A 125 -1.19 -2.88 13.63
N ASP A 126 -2.43 -3.34 13.72
CA ASP A 126 -3.29 -2.92 14.81
C ASP A 126 -2.91 -3.63 16.12
N ASP A 127 -3.36 -3.09 17.24
CA ASP A 127 -3.08 -3.59 18.59
C ASP A 127 -3.52 -5.04 18.82
N LYS A 128 -4.51 -5.50 18.07
CA LYS A 128 -5.03 -6.88 18.08
C LYS A 128 -4.34 -7.82 17.08
N ASN A 129 -3.46 -7.29 16.22
CA ASN A 129 -2.86 -8.02 15.10
C ASN A 129 -3.90 -8.70 14.17
N GLU A 130 -5.09 -8.10 14.03
CA GLU A 130 -6.08 -8.51 13.02
C GLU A 130 -5.64 -8.03 11.63
N PHE A 131 -4.92 -6.91 11.57
CA PHE A 131 -4.35 -6.37 10.35
C PHE A 131 -2.86 -6.12 10.54
N GLU A 132 -2.04 -6.69 9.66
CA GLU A 132 -0.60 -6.49 9.67
C GLU A 132 -0.08 -6.26 8.26
N TYR A 133 0.81 -5.28 8.15
CA TYR A 133 1.64 -5.06 6.98
C TYR A 133 3.09 -5.18 7.42
N GLN A 134 3.83 -6.10 6.81
CA GLN A 134 5.25 -6.29 7.06
C GLN A 134 6.03 -6.12 5.75
N CYS A 135 7.09 -5.31 5.80
CA CYS A 135 8.04 -5.22 4.70
C CYS A 135 8.88 -6.49 4.65
N ILE A 136 8.84 -7.18 3.51
CA ILE A 136 9.63 -8.39 3.25
C ILE A 136 10.86 -8.13 2.37
N GLY A 137 10.95 -6.93 1.80
CA GLY A 137 12.06 -6.56 0.93
C GLY A 137 11.94 -5.13 0.41
N ILE A 138 13.09 -4.53 0.13
CA ILE A 138 13.21 -3.19 -0.44
C ILE A 138 14.13 -3.29 -1.65
N GLN A 139 13.69 -2.76 -2.78
CA GLN A 139 14.47 -2.77 -4.01
C GLN A 139 14.57 -1.36 -4.60
N LYS A 140 15.80 -0.91 -4.82
CA LYS A 140 16.07 0.26 -5.65
C LYS A 140 16.09 -0.16 -7.12
N LEU A 141 15.19 0.39 -7.93
CA LEU A 141 15.11 0.09 -9.35
C LEU A 141 16.35 0.62 -10.10
N LYS A 142 16.93 -0.19 -10.99
CA LYS A 142 18.06 0.21 -11.84
C LYS A 142 17.67 1.28 -12.86
N LYS A 143 16.44 1.23 -13.37
CA LYS A 143 15.86 2.20 -14.28
C LYS A 143 14.67 2.86 -13.59
N LYS A 144 14.55 4.19 -13.72
CA LYS A 144 13.39 4.91 -13.21
C LYS A 144 12.13 4.40 -13.92
N GLN A 145 11.11 4.09 -13.14
CA GLN A 145 9.80 3.72 -13.65
C GLN A 145 8.76 4.68 -13.08
N PRO A 146 7.88 5.25 -13.90
CA PRO A 146 6.82 6.11 -13.40
C PRO A 146 5.79 5.27 -12.64
N ILE A 147 5.20 5.86 -11.60
CA ILE A 147 3.98 5.31 -11.01
C ILE A 147 2.88 5.49 -12.06
N LYS A 148 2.34 4.37 -12.55
CA LYS A 148 1.23 4.38 -13.50
C LYS A 148 -0.09 4.59 -12.74
N TYR A 149 -0.87 5.53 -13.24
CA TYR A 149 -2.24 5.77 -12.83
C TYR A 149 -3.15 5.19 -13.92
N TRP A 150 -4.04 4.28 -13.52
CA TRP A 150 -4.94 3.59 -14.44
C TRP A 150 -6.33 4.18 -14.30
N GLU A 151 -6.91 4.60 -15.43
CA GLU A 151 -8.34 4.81 -15.55
C GLU A 151 -8.97 3.45 -15.87
N TRP A 152 -9.98 3.09 -15.09
CA TRP A 152 -10.77 1.89 -15.29
C TRP A 152 -12.07 2.35 -15.95
N ASP A 153 -12.22 2.07 -17.25
CA ASP A 153 -13.45 2.32 -18.01
C ASP A 153 -14.51 1.23 -17.75
#